data_AF-A0A845XYR9-F1
#
_entry.id   AF-A0A845XYR9-F1
#
_cell.length_a   1.000
_cell.length_b   1.000
_cell.length_c   1.000
_cell.angle_alpha   90.00
_cell.angle_beta   90.00
_cell.angle_gamma   90.00
#
_symmetry.space_group_name_H-M   'P 1'
#
loop_
_entity.id
_entity.type
_entity.pdbx_description
1 polymer ?
#
loop_
_entity_poly.entity_id
_entity_poly.type
_entity_poly.pdbx_seq_one_letter_code
_entity_poly.pdbx_strand_id
1 'polypeptide(L)'
;YINSDEYQNNFGDDTVPYYCGSSSQIGQKQVGYNRTLSLVRGNSEVDSSIKSSCLVEAVATNSTSKIVPLAGGRAAAYADATEKMFKIVVRGAMYSGRRRRSTTEYIVPGSKMTPQIQRINRTSGTIVSITEIS
;
A
#
# COMPACT_ATOMS: atom_id res chain seq x y z
N TYR A 1 6.81 -21.35 20.08
CA TYR A 1 5.66 -21.47 19.19
C TYR A 1 5.27 -22.93 18.99
N ILE A 2 6.17 -23.79 18.51
CA ILE A 2 5.89 -25.24 18.31
C ILE A 2 5.27 -25.97 19.52
N ASN A 3 5.60 -25.60 20.76
CA ASN A 3 5.02 -26.22 21.97
C ASN A 3 3.90 -25.36 22.61
N SER A 4 3.22 -24.49 21.85
CA SER A 4 2.11 -23.67 22.38
C SER A 4 0.76 -24.28 22.06
N ASP A 5 -0.21 -24.03 22.94
CA ASP A 5 -1.61 -24.43 22.74
C ASP A 5 -2.17 -23.92 21.41
N GLU A 6 -1.75 -22.73 20.96
CA GLU A 6 -2.13 -22.18 19.66
C GLU A 6 -1.71 -23.09 18.49
N TYR A 7 -0.47 -23.60 18.51
CA TYR A 7 0.02 -24.49 17.46
C TYR A 7 -0.72 -25.83 17.49
N GLN A 8 -0.90 -26.39 18.69
CA GLN A 8 -1.61 -27.67 18.86
C GLN A 8 -3.06 -27.59 18.40
N ASN A 9 -3.77 -26.51 18.74
CA ASN A 9 -5.17 -26.32 18.36
C ASN A 9 -5.37 -26.06 16.86
N ASN A 10 -4.38 -25.44 16.20
CA ASN A 10 -4.49 -25.10 14.77
C ASN A 10 -4.01 -26.21 13.84
N PHE A 11 -2.91 -26.90 14.20
CA PHE A 11 -2.24 -27.86 13.31
C PHE A 11 -2.18 -29.27 13.90
N GLY A 12 -2.05 -29.38 15.23
CA GLY A 12 -1.79 -30.65 15.90
C GLY A 12 -0.44 -31.26 15.47
N ASP A 13 -0.34 -32.59 15.54
CA ASP A 13 0.93 -33.29 15.34
C ASP A 13 1.15 -33.74 13.89
N ASP A 14 0.07 -34.07 13.17
CA ASP A 14 0.13 -34.72 11.85
C ASP A 14 -0.17 -33.78 10.66
N THR A 15 -0.41 -32.49 10.90
CA THR A 15 -0.74 -31.52 9.84
C THR A 15 0.40 -30.54 9.60
N VAL A 16 0.78 -30.36 8.33
CA VAL A 16 1.78 -29.36 7.95
C VAL A 16 1.22 -27.94 8.18
N PRO A 17 1.97 -27.04 8.84
CA PRO A 17 1.52 -25.68 9.08
C PRO A 17 1.15 -24.95 7.79
N TYR A 18 0.00 -24.26 7.84
CA TYR A 18 -0.51 -23.44 6.76
C TYR A 18 -0.93 -22.05 7.28
N TYR A 19 -1.17 -21.12 6.36
CA TYR A 19 -1.53 -19.75 6.73
C TYR A 19 -2.96 -19.68 7.26
N CYS A 20 -3.12 -19.36 8.55
CA CYS A 20 -4.44 -19.25 9.21
C CYS A 20 -4.97 -17.81 9.34
N GLY A 21 -4.16 -16.79 9.03
CA GLY A 21 -4.54 -15.38 9.21
C GLY A 21 -5.28 -14.73 8.03
N SER A 22 -5.67 -15.53 7.03
CA SER A 22 -6.51 -15.09 5.90
C SER A 22 -8.01 -15.14 6.20
N SER A 23 -8.40 -15.55 7.41
CA SER A 23 -9.79 -15.53 7.89
C SER A 23 -9.88 -14.81 9.24
N SER A 24 -11.05 -14.28 9.55
CA SER A 24 -11.33 -13.73 10.88
C SER A 24 -11.43 -14.87 11.89
N GLN A 25 -10.64 -14.80 12.96
CA GLN A 25 -10.66 -15.78 14.05
C GLN A 25 -11.34 -15.20 15.28
N ILE A 26 -12.11 -16.03 15.98
CA ILE A 26 -12.75 -15.65 17.24
C ILE A 26 -11.66 -15.39 18.28
N GLY A 27 -11.74 -14.25 18.98
CA GLY A 27 -10.76 -13.85 19.99
C GLY A 27 -9.51 -13.13 19.44
N GLN A 28 -9.35 -13.01 18.12
CA GLN A 28 -8.26 -12.25 17.50
C GLN A 28 -8.72 -10.85 17.06
N LYS A 29 -7.81 -9.87 17.14
CA LYS A 29 -8.09 -8.50 16.68
C LYS A 29 -8.13 -8.46 15.15
N GLN A 30 -9.08 -7.72 14.58
CA GLN A 30 -9.17 -7.48 13.12
C GLN A 30 -7.88 -6.88 12.53
N VAL A 31 -7.11 -6.15 13.34
CA VAL A 31 -5.82 -5.60 12.94
C VAL A 31 -4.82 -6.70 12.54
N GLY A 32 -4.89 -7.88 13.16
CA GLY A 32 -4.07 -9.03 12.82
C GLY A 32 -4.31 -9.50 11.37
N TYR A 33 -5.58 -9.55 10.95
CA TYR A 33 -5.96 -9.90 9.59
C TYR A 33 -5.31 -8.98 8.54
N ASN A 34 -5.40 -7.66 8.74
CA ASN A 34 -4.80 -6.69 7.82
C ASN A 34 -3.27 -6.82 7.74
N ARG A 35 -2.62 -7.12 8.88
CA ARG A 35 -1.17 -7.36 8.97
C ARG A 35 -0.75 -8.64 8.24
N THR A 36 -1.52 -9.72 8.38
CA THR A 36 -1.23 -10.97 7.66
C THR A 36 -1.34 -10.76 6.15
N LEU A 37 -2.36 -10.04 5.68
CA LEU A 37 -2.51 -9.70 4.25
C LEU A 37 -1.41 -8.77 3.71
N SER A 38 -0.70 -8.02 4.57
CA SER A 38 0.42 -7.19 4.11
C SER A 38 1.72 -7.98 3.92
N LEU A 39 1.84 -9.10 4.64
CA LEU A 39 2.96 -10.05 4.53
C LEU A 39 2.75 -11.07 3.42
N VAL A 40 1.54 -11.62 3.28
CA VAL A 40 1.22 -12.63 2.27
C VAL A 40 0.62 -11.96 1.05
N ARG A 41 1.39 -11.85 -0.05
CA ARG A 41 0.90 -11.26 -1.31
C ARG A 41 0.97 -12.23 -2.48
N GLY A 42 0.76 -13.52 -2.21
CA GLY A 42 0.49 -14.55 -3.22
C GLY A 42 1.56 -15.63 -3.34
N ASN A 43 1.30 -16.61 -4.21
CA ASN A 43 2.10 -17.83 -4.33
C ASN A 43 3.50 -17.60 -4.94
N SER A 44 3.71 -16.48 -5.62
CA SER A 44 4.98 -16.16 -6.30
C SER A 44 5.91 -15.29 -5.46
N GLU A 45 5.62 -15.12 -4.16
CA GLU A 45 6.41 -14.30 -3.27
C GLU A 45 7.43 -15.09 -2.46
N VAL A 46 8.53 -14.42 -2.14
CA VAL A 46 9.60 -14.94 -1.29
C VAL A 46 9.96 -13.89 -0.24
N ASP A 47 10.26 -14.32 0.97
CA ASP A 47 10.60 -13.44 2.10
C ASP A 47 11.81 -12.54 1.80
N SER A 48 12.76 -13.05 1.01
CA SER A 48 13.95 -12.29 0.59
C SER A 48 13.67 -11.11 -0.35
N SER A 49 12.48 -11.04 -0.94
CA SER A 49 12.06 -9.93 -1.82
C SER A 49 11.98 -8.61 -1.06
N ILE A 50 11.56 -8.65 0.21
CA ILE A 50 11.42 -7.47 1.08
C ILE A 50 12.43 -7.55 2.20
N LYS A 51 13.56 -6.87 2.04
CA LYS A 51 14.67 -6.90 3.02
C LYS A 51 14.42 -6.07 4.29
N SER A 52 13.47 -5.15 4.25
CA SER A 52 13.14 -4.25 5.37
C SER A 52 11.98 -4.80 6.20
N SER A 53 12.01 -4.59 7.51
CA SER A 53 10.90 -5.01 8.38
C SER A 53 9.60 -4.24 8.05
N CYS A 54 8.55 -4.98 7.67
CA CYS A 54 7.32 -4.41 7.10
C CYS A 54 6.33 -3.87 8.14
N LEU A 55 6.28 -4.45 9.35
CA LEU A 55 5.21 -4.21 10.33
C LEU A 55 5.66 -3.59 11.66
N VAL A 56 6.90 -3.11 11.77
CA VAL A 56 7.47 -2.58 13.03
C VAL A 56 6.58 -1.53 13.67
N GLU A 57 6.25 -0.49 12.91
CA GLU A 57 5.43 0.62 13.41
C GLU A 57 3.99 0.17 13.71
N ALA A 58 3.41 -0.65 12.83
CA ALA A 58 2.04 -1.14 12.98
C ALA A 58 1.88 -1.98 14.26
N VAL A 59 2.83 -2.87 14.54
CA VAL A 59 2.84 -3.69 15.76
C VAL A 59 3.08 -2.82 17.00
N ALA A 60 4.05 -1.91 16.96
CA ALA A 60 4.38 -1.05 18.10
C ALA A 60 3.24 -0.11 18.51
N THR A 61 2.51 0.43 17.53
CA THR A 61 1.38 1.36 17.76
C THR A 61 0.03 0.67 17.85
N ASN A 62 -0.01 -0.67 17.76
CA ASN A 62 -1.22 -1.46 17.60
C ASN A 62 -2.16 -0.92 16.48
N SER A 63 -1.59 -0.30 15.44
CA SER A 63 -2.34 0.30 14.33
C SER A 63 -2.52 -0.70 13.18
N THR A 64 -3.47 -0.39 12.29
CA THR A 64 -3.74 -1.17 11.08
C THR A 64 -2.72 -0.89 9.98
N SER A 65 -2.40 -1.91 9.19
CA SER A 65 -1.64 -1.76 7.94
C SER A 65 -2.57 -1.54 6.75
N LYS A 66 -2.07 -0.86 5.72
CA LYS A 66 -2.77 -0.68 4.45
C LYS A 66 -2.73 -1.99 3.67
N ILE A 67 -3.90 -2.51 3.29
CA ILE A 67 -3.98 -3.63 2.35
C ILE A 67 -3.67 -3.07 0.95
N VAL A 68 -2.61 -3.57 0.33
CA VAL A 68 -2.29 -3.27 -1.07
C VAL A 68 -2.72 -4.50 -1.87
N PRO A 69 -3.68 -4.38 -2.82
CA PRO A 69 -4.02 -5.50 -3.67
C PRO A 69 -2.78 -5.94 -4.48
N LEU A 70 -2.64 -7.26 -4.70
CA LEU A 70 -1.58 -7.80 -5.55
C LEU A 70 -1.59 -7.08 -6.90
N ALA A 71 -0.43 -6.61 -7.34
CA ALA A 71 -0.26 -5.92 -8.61
C ALA A 71 -0.73 -6.85 -9.75
N GLY A 72 -1.89 -6.55 -10.33
CA GLY A 72 -2.54 -7.37 -11.36
C GLY A 72 -4.06 -7.40 -11.25
N GLY A 73 -4.61 -7.14 -10.06
CA GLY A 73 -6.05 -6.93 -9.90
C GLY A 73 -6.43 -5.50 -10.30
N ARG A 74 -7.24 -5.35 -11.36
CA ARG A 74 -7.95 -4.09 -11.61
C ARG A 74 -8.71 -3.74 -10.32
N ALA A 75 -8.34 -2.64 -9.67
CA ALA A 75 -9.13 -2.06 -8.59
C ALA A 75 -10.44 -1.55 -9.21
N ALA A 76 -11.46 -2.43 -9.18
CA ALA A 76 -12.82 -2.20 -9.66
C ALA A 76 -13.00 -1.84 -11.16
N ALA A 77 -14.19 -2.14 -11.67
CA ALA A 77 -14.69 -1.56 -12.92
C ALA A 77 -15.04 -0.10 -12.68
N TYR A 78 -14.04 0.78 -12.62
CA TYR A 78 -14.29 2.21 -12.64
C TYR A 78 -14.86 2.57 -14.02
N ALA A 79 -16.15 2.91 -14.03
CA ALA A 79 -16.78 3.56 -15.16
C ALA A 79 -16.14 4.94 -15.26
N ASP A 80 -15.36 5.14 -16.31
CA ASP A 80 -14.76 6.43 -16.68
C ASP A 80 -13.51 6.86 -15.90
N ALA A 81 -12.51 7.36 -16.63
CA ALA A 81 -11.26 7.89 -16.08
C ALA A 81 -11.48 9.15 -15.23
N THR A 82 -12.68 9.73 -15.28
CA THR A 82 -13.07 10.97 -14.60
C THR A 82 -13.13 10.83 -13.08
N GLU A 83 -13.50 9.67 -12.54
CA GLU A 83 -13.69 9.46 -11.09
C GLU A 83 -12.40 9.12 -10.35
N LYS A 84 -11.38 8.63 -11.07
CA LYS A 84 -10.11 8.22 -10.47
C LYS A 84 -9.27 9.41 -10.02
N MET A 85 -8.61 9.27 -8.88
CA MET A 85 -7.71 10.27 -8.32
C MET A 85 -6.26 9.88 -8.59
N PHE A 86 -5.47 10.82 -9.09
CA PHE A 86 -4.05 10.63 -9.39
C PHE A 86 -3.21 11.55 -8.51
N LYS A 87 -2.17 10.99 -7.89
CA LYS A 87 -1.08 11.76 -7.27
C LYS A 87 0.03 11.96 -8.28
N ILE A 88 0.35 13.22 -8.51
CA ILE A 88 1.44 13.67 -9.37
C ILE A 88 2.51 14.27 -8.46
N VAL A 89 3.69 13.66 -8.45
CA VAL A 89 4.86 14.16 -7.72
C VAL A 89 5.71 14.97 -8.68
N VAL A 90 5.96 16.23 -8.35
CA VAL A 90 6.68 17.19 -9.20
C VAL A 90 7.92 17.71 -8.48
N ARG A 91 9.03 17.86 -9.21
CA ARG A 91 10.28 18.44 -8.72
C ARG A 91 10.66 19.68 -9.52
N GLY A 92 11.23 20.68 -8.86
CA GLY A 92 11.87 21.81 -9.54
C GLY A 92 10.90 22.82 -10.15
N ALA A 93 9.62 22.80 -9.74
CA ALA A 93 8.70 23.86 -10.10
C ALA A 93 9.26 25.22 -9.62
N MET A 94 9.31 26.19 -10.54
CA MET A 94 9.76 27.56 -10.26
C MET A 94 8.97 28.13 -9.09
N TYR A 95 9.67 28.37 -7.99
CA TYR A 95 9.08 28.91 -6.76
C TYR A 95 9.96 30.04 -6.23
N SER A 96 9.30 31.12 -5.81
CA SER A 96 9.91 32.41 -5.45
C SER A 96 10.43 32.46 -3.99
N GLY A 97 10.23 31.42 -3.18
CA GLY A 97 10.64 31.40 -1.77
C GLY A 97 11.59 30.28 -1.37
N ARG A 98 12.19 30.38 -0.17
CA ARG A 98 13.06 29.34 0.39
C ARG A 98 12.25 28.11 0.78
N ARG A 99 12.50 26.95 0.16
CA ARG A 99 11.92 25.65 0.55
C ARG A 99 13.02 24.67 0.94
N ARG A 100 12.77 23.87 1.98
CA ARG A 100 13.67 22.77 2.41
C ARG A 100 13.63 21.58 1.46
N ARG A 101 12.54 21.40 0.70
CA ARG A 101 12.37 20.35 -0.32
C ARG A 101 11.74 20.96 -1.56
N SER A 102 12.29 20.64 -2.73
CA SER A 102 11.80 21.12 -4.03
C SER A 102 10.71 20.23 -4.64
N THR A 103 10.18 19.27 -3.87
CA THR A 103 9.17 18.31 -4.31
C THR A 103 7.79 18.78 -3.88
N THR A 104 6.84 18.82 -4.81
CA THR A 104 5.43 19.18 -4.58
C THR A 104 4.54 18.04 -5.04
N GLU A 105 3.51 17.72 -4.26
CA GLU A 105 2.54 16.67 -4.58
C GLU A 105 1.20 17.31 -4.95
N TYR A 106 0.58 16.82 -6.03
CA TYR A 106 -0.74 17.23 -6.47
C TYR A 106 -1.67 16.03 -6.53
N ILE A 107 -2.86 16.14 -5.94
CA ILE A 107 -3.91 15.13 -6.06
C ILE A 107 -4.97 15.69 -6.99
N VAL A 108 -5.21 15.01 -8.11
CA VAL A 108 -6.05 15.53 -9.20
C VAL A 108 -6.95 14.43 -9.75
N PRO A 109 -8.23 14.69 -10.02
CA PRO A 109 -9.09 13.72 -10.70
C PRO A 109 -8.64 13.53 -12.16
N GLY A 110 -8.91 12.36 -12.75
CA GLY A 110 -8.50 12.06 -14.12
C GLY A 110 -8.99 13.09 -15.15
N SER A 111 -10.19 13.63 -14.95
CA SER A 111 -10.76 14.72 -15.78
C SER A 111 -9.92 16.00 -15.79
N LYS A 112 -9.10 16.24 -14.76
CA LYS A 112 -8.26 17.44 -14.62
C LYS A 112 -6.77 17.16 -14.78
N MET A 113 -6.38 15.98 -15.27
CA MET A 113 -4.96 15.65 -15.48
C MET A 113 -4.30 16.57 -16.50
N THR A 114 -4.88 16.69 -17.69
CA THR A 114 -4.33 17.53 -18.77
C THR A 114 -4.11 18.98 -18.35
N PRO A 115 -5.11 19.70 -17.79
CA PRO A 115 -4.88 21.08 -17.37
C PRO A 115 -3.84 21.18 -16.24
N GLN A 116 -3.76 20.18 -15.35
CA GLN A 116 -2.73 20.18 -14.31
C GLN A 116 -1.32 19.98 -14.88
N ILE A 117 -1.12 19.01 -15.78
CA ILE A 117 0.18 18.76 -16.41
C ILE A 117 0.64 19.99 -17.18
N GLN A 118 -0.26 20.64 -17.92
CA GLN A 118 0.05 21.89 -18.61
C GLN A 118 0.51 22.99 -17.64
N ARG A 119 -0.16 23.13 -16.49
CA ARG A 119 0.24 24.10 -15.44
C ARG A 119 1.64 23.78 -14.88
N ILE A 120 1.94 22.50 -14.66
CA ILE A 120 3.25 22.04 -14.18
C ILE A 120 4.34 22.39 -15.20
N ASN A 121 4.11 22.11 -16.49
CA ASN A 121 5.05 22.42 -17.56
C ASN A 121 5.28 23.94 -17.71
N ARG A 122 4.24 24.77 -17.58
CA ARG A 122 4.38 26.23 -17.57
C ARG A 122 5.23 26.75 -16.39
N THR A 123 5.26 26.01 -15.29
CA THR A 123 6.05 26.36 -14.09
C THR A 123 7.45 25.74 -14.14
N SER A 124 7.86 25.17 -15.28
CA SER A 124 9.12 24.41 -15.46
C SER A 124 9.31 23.26 -14.46
N GLY A 125 8.21 22.72 -13.92
CA GLY A 125 8.26 21.59 -13.00
C GLY A 125 8.45 20.28 -13.77
N THR A 126 9.33 19.41 -13.28
CA THR A 126 9.55 18.06 -13.82
C THR A 126 8.68 17.05 -13.06
N ILE A 127 7.93 16.22 -13.78
CA ILE A 127 7.10 15.18 -13.17
C ILE A 127 7.99 13.97 -12.84
N VAL A 128 7.99 13.55 -11.57
CA VAL A 128 8.77 12.42 -11.06
C VAL A 128 7.96 11.13 -11.12
N SER A 129 6.69 11.18 -10.71
CA SER A 129 5.80 10.02 -10.74
C SER A 129 4.33 10.43 -10.81
N ILE A 130 3.52 9.54 -11.38
CA ILE A 130 2.06 9.62 -11.40
C ILE A 130 1.54 8.27 -10.89
N THR A 131 0.77 8.30 -9.81
CA THR A 131 0.20 7.10 -9.19
C THR A 131 -1.28 7.29 -8.93
N GLU A 132 -2.09 6.30 -9.30
CA GLU A 132 -3.50 6.24 -8.92
C GLU A 132 -3.62 6.08 -7.39
N ILE A 133 -4.51 6.85 -6.75
CA ILE A 133 -4.71 6.89 -5.29
C ILE A 133 -6.07 6.31 -4.85
N SER A 134 -6.96 5.98 -5.78
CA SER A 134 -8.27 5.42 -5.49
C SER A 134 -8.69 4.39 -6.51
#